data_AF-A0A8C5FV42-F1
#
_entry.id   AF-A0A8C5FV42-F1
#
_cell.length_a   1.000
_cell.length_b   1.000
_cell.length_c   1.000
_cell.angle_alpha   90.00
_cell.angle_beta   90.00
_cell.angle_gamma   90.00
#
_symmetry.space_group_name_H-M   'P 1'
#
loop_
_entity.id
_entity.type
_entity.pdbx_description
1 polymer ?
#
loop_
_entity_poly.entity_id
_entity_poly.type
_entity_poly.pdbx_seq_one_letter_code
_entity_poly.pdbx_strand_id
1 'polypeptide(L)'
;MIQTVRRGLVQQLLGCSLWQTAPHSVQRKCNMSTQDKDEHDVTNASDVSPLKRTRTETHSEDDPLVLKFAKLSELATTPTRGSPRAAGYDLYSAYEYTIEPMDKALVRTDLQIAVPHGYYGRVAPRSGLAVKNFIDVGAGVVDEDYRGNVGVVLFNFAKTPFVVRKGDRIAQLICEKICYPELVMLETLDETQRGAGGFGSTGAN
;
A
#
# COMPACT_ATOMS: atom_id res chain seq x y z
N MET A 1 -1.51 54.73 -52.20
CA MET A 1 -2.84 54.10 -52.36
C MET A 1 -2.85 52.86 -51.47
N ILE A 2 -3.31 52.92 -50.20
CA ILE A 2 -4.72 52.81 -49.72
C ILE A 2 -5.27 51.41 -50.07
N GLN A 3 -5.73 50.48 -49.19
CA GLN A 3 -6.32 50.42 -47.83
C GLN A 3 -6.14 48.94 -47.35
N THR A 4 -5.83 48.56 -46.10
CA THR A 4 -6.57 48.59 -44.80
C THR A 4 -7.91 47.82 -44.76
N VAL A 5 -7.93 46.69 -44.03
CA VAL A 5 -9.15 46.03 -43.48
C VAL A 5 -8.79 45.52 -42.06
N ARG A 6 -9.07 46.31 -41.03
CA ARG A 6 -10.21 46.30 -40.07
C ARG A 6 -10.16 45.24 -38.96
N ARG A 7 -9.98 45.77 -37.74
CA ARG A 7 -10.22 45.19 -36.41
C ARG A 7 -11.71 44.94 -36.18
N GLY A 8 -12.03 43.94 -35.37
CA GLY A 8 -13.32 43.76 -34.70
C GLY A 8 -13.09 43.45 -33.22
N LEU A 9 -13.75 44.23 -32.36
CA LEU A 9 -13.60 44.30 -30.91
C LEU A 9 -15.03 44.30 -30.33
N VAL A 10 -15.37 43.36 -29.45
CA VAL A 10 -16.57 43.36 -28.58
C VAL A 10 -16.31 42.30 -27.48
N GLN A 11 -16.66 42.39 -26.19
CA GLN A 11 -16.91 43.43 -25.19
C GLN A 11 -17.19 42.64 -23.89
N GLN A 12 -16.65 43.07 -22.75
CA GLN A 12 -16.98 42.55 -21.42
C GLN A 12 -18.44 42.86 -21.05
N LEU A 13 -19.08 41.96 -20.29
CA LEU A 13 -20.13 42.34 -19.32
C LEU A 13 -20.04 41.48 -18.05
N LEU A 14 -20.01 42.20 -16.93
CA LEU A 14 -20.12 41.77 -15.54
C LEU A 14 -21.58 41.38 -15.21
N GLY A 15 -21.76 40.44 -14.28
CA GLY A 15 -23.08 40.13 -13.72
C GLY A 15 -22.96 39.38 -12.39
N CYS A 16 -22.98 40.14 -11.30
CA CYS A 16 -23.06 39.68 -9.91
C CYS A 16 -24.53 39.34 -9.56
N SER A 17 -24.80 38.26 -8.82
CA SER A 17 -25.85 38.24 -7.78
C SER A 17 -25.83 36.94 -6.97
N LEU A 18 -26.22 37.12 -5.71
CA LEU A 18 -26.06 36.28 -4.53
C LEU A 18 -27.45 35.71 -4.12
N TRP A 19 -27.47 34.79 -3.15
CA TRP A 19 -28.63 34.24 -2.40
C TRP A 19 -29.44 33.14 -3.15
N GLN A 20 -29.96 32.06 -2.57
CA GLN A 20 -30.34 31.76 -1.18
C GLN A 20 -30.59 30.24 -1.01
N THR A 21 -30.31 29.73 0.19
CA THR A 21 -30.65 28.38 0.70
C THR A 21 -32.13 28.26 1.11
N ALA A 22 -32.75 27.07 0.98
CA ALA A 22 -33.85 26.64 1.85
C ALA A 22 -34.00 25.10 1.91
N PRO A 23 -34.31 24.50 3.09
CA PRO A 23 -34.46 23.05 3.32
C PRO A 23 -35.93 22.62 3.43
N HIS A 24 -36.24 21.32 3.31
CA HIS A 24 -37.38 20.73 4.03
C HIS A 24 -37.26 19.22 4.25
N SER A 25 -37.18 18.85 5.52
CA SER A 25 -37.43 17.53 6.08
C SER A 25 -38.92 17.35 6.34
N VAL A 26 -39.47 16.20 5.97
CA VAL A 26 -40.85 15.80 6.30
C VAL A 26 -40.80 14.53 7.14
N GLN A 27 -41.18 14.66 8.42
CA GLN A 27 -41.53 13.56 9.30
C GLN A 27 -43.03 13.23 9.13
N ARG A 28 -43.39 11.95 9.17
CA ARG A 28 -44.72 11.49 9.57
C ARG A 28 -44.59 10.33 10.56
N LYS A 29 -45.33 10.45 11.66
CA LYS A 29 -45.50 9.50 12.77
C LYS A 29 -47.00 9.18 12.91
N CYS A 30 -47.28 8.08 13.63
CA CYS A 30 -48.56 7.61 14.20
C CYS A 30 -49.50 6.86 13.23
N ASN A 31 -50.25 5.82 13.64
CA ASN A 31 -50.46 5.22 14.97
C ASN A 31 -51.05 3.79 14.84
N MET A 32 -50.97 3.04 15.95
CA MET A 32 -51.51 1.70 16.21
C MET A 32 -53.03 1.57 16.16
N SER A 33 -53.53 0.38 15.82
CA SER A 33 -54.68 -0.27 16.48
C SER A 33 -54.62 -1.81 16.37
N THR A 34 -54.97 -2.45 17.49
CA THR A 34 -55.31 -3.86 17.86
C THR A 34 -56.32 -4.53 16.91
N GLN A 35 -56.57 -5.85 16.80
CA GLN A 35 -56.37 -7.17 17.45
C GLN A 35 -56.68 -8.19 16.31
N ASP A 36 -56.23 -9.45 16.21
CA ASP A 36 -56.53 -10.62 17.04
C ASP A 36 -55.79 -11.85 16.46
N LYS A 37 -55.82 -12.93 17.25
CA LYS A 37 -55.10 -14.21 17.19
C LYS A 37 -55.21 -15.02 15.89
N ASP A 38 -54.12 -15.71 15.53
CA ASP A 38 -54.18 -17.13 15.16
C ASP A 38 -52.78 -17.79 15.31
N GLU A 39 -52.84 -19.01 15.81
CA GLU A 39 -51.78 -19.86 16.34
C GLU A 39 -51.22 -20.76 15.23
N HIS A 40 -49.92 -20.72 14.93
CA HIS A 40 -49.20 -21.83 14.28
C HIS A 40 -47.66 -21.76 14.42
N ASP A 41 -47.14 -22.88 14.92
CA ASP A 41 -45.83 -23.53 14.79
C ASP A 41 -44.70 -22.82 14.02
N VAL A 42 -43.61 -22.48 14.72
CA VAL A 42 -42.30 -22.21 14.09
C VAL A 42 -41.15 -22.68 14.99
N THR A 43 -40.40 -23.65 14.49
CA THR A 43 -39.08 -24.07 14.96
C THR A 43 -38.10 -22.89 14.97
N ASN A 44 -37.55 -22.55 16.14
CA ASN A 44 -36.49 -21.55 16.27
C ASN A 44 -35.17 -22.06 15.66
N ALA A 45 -34.89 -21.65 14.44
CA ALA A 45 -33.53 -21.54 13.91
C ALA A 45 -32.97 -20.18 14.38
N SER A 46 -32.23 -20.18 15.48
CA SER A 46 -31.42 -19.02 15.88
C SER A 46 -30.04 -19.15 15.27
N ASP A 47 -29.79 -18.32 14.26
CA ASP A 47 -28.52 -18.07 13.60
C ASP A 47 -27.39 -17.82 14.61
N VAL A 48 -26.44 -18.77 14.72
CA VAL A 48 -25.15 -18.53 15.36
C VAL A 48 -24.18 -18.09 14.27
N SER A 49 -24.08 -16.77 14.09
CA SER A 49 -23.01 -16.16 13.30
C SER A 49 -21.64 -16.53 13.91
N PRO A 50 -20.65 -17.00 13.13
CA PRO A 50 -19.32 -17.26 13.67
C PRO A 50 -18.66 -15.92 14.00
N LEU A 51 -18.63 -15.59 15.29
CA LEU A 51 -17.81 -14.51 15.83
C LEU A 51 -16.36 -14.73 15.37
N LYS A 52 -15.88 -13.82 14.54
CA LYS A 52 -14.48 -13.67 14.17
C LYS A 52 -13.68 -13.52 15.46
N ARG A 53 -13.07 -14.61 15.94
CA ARG A 53 -12.17 -14.58 17.09
C ARG A 53 -11.00 -13.68 16.73
N THR A 54 -11.00 -12.46 17.24
CA THR A 54 -9.79 -11.62 17.29
C THR A 54 -8.83 -12.32 18.24
N ARG A 55 -7.82 -12.99 17.67
CA ARG A 55 -6.77 -13.65 18.45
C ARG A 55 -5.90 -12.54 19.04
N THR A 56 -6.02 -12.32 20.34
CA THR A 56 -5.03 -11.54 21.09
C THR A 56 -3.78 -12.41 21.20
N GLU A 57 -2.83 -12.26 20.27
CA GLU A 57 -1.58 -13.01 20.27
C GLU A 57 -0.62 -12.37 21.29
N THR A 58 -0.51 -12.97 22.47
CA THR A 58 0.61 -12.75 23.38
C THR A 58 1.82 -13.49 22.83
N HIS A 59 2.66 -12.83 22.04
CA HIS A 59 3.93 -13.38 21.58
C HIS A 59 4.93 -13.39 22.74
N SER A 60 5.45 -14.56 23.11
CA SER A 60 6.56 -14.69 24.06
C SER A 60 7.88 -14.32 23.38
N GLU A 61 8.80 -13.66 24.09
CA GLU A 61 10.11 -13.24 23.55
C GLU A 61 10.99 -14.40 23.03
N ASP A 62 10.63 -15.65 23.34
CA ASP A 62 11.36 -16.86 22.95
C ASP A 62 10.87 -17.51 21.64
N ASP A 63 9.89 -16.93 20.94
CA ASP A 63 9.44 -17.50 19.67
C ASP A 63 10.54 -17.39 18.60
N PRO A 64 10.87 -18.48 17.88
CA PRO A 64 11.93 -18.46 16.88
C PRO A 64 11.57 -17.50 15.74
N LEU A 65 12.51 -16.62 15.37
CA LEU A 65 12.37 -15.69 14.25
C LEU A 65 12.34 -16.43 12.91
N VAL A 66 11.13 -16.84 12.52
CA VAL A 66 10.89 -17.63 11.30
C VAL A 66 10.03 -16.83 10.32
N LEU A 67 10.60 -16.51 9.17
CA LEU A 67 9.83 -16.04 8.02
C LEU A 67 9.07 -17.21 7.40
N LYS A 68 7.74 -17.17 7.46
CA LYS A 68 6.87 -18.19 6.85
C LYS A 68 6.43 -17.71 5.46
N PHE A 69 6.31 -18.63 4.51
CA PHE A 69 5.79 -18.33 3.18
C PHE A 69 5.01 -19.52 2.62
N ALA A 70 4.15 -19.24 1.64
CA ALA A 70 3.49 -20.26 0.83
C ALA A 70 3.41 -19.81 -0.63
N LYS A 71 3.43 -20.78 -1.53
CA LYS A 71 3.33 -20.55 -2.97
C LYS A 71 1.86 -20.53 -3.37
N LEU A 72 1.48 -19.50 -4.12
CA LEU A 72 0.13 -19.34 -4.68
C LEU A 72 -0.03 -20.02 -6.04
N SER A 73 1.09 -20.38 -6.69
CA SER A 73 1.12 -21.11 -7.96
C SER A 73 2.39 -21.94 -8.10
N GLU A 74 2.43 -22.83 -9.10
CA GLU A 74 3.64 -23.58 -9.49
C GLU A 74 4.74 -22.70 -10.10
N LEU A 75 4.39 -21.46 -10.48
CA LEU A 75 5.33 -20.51 -11.07
C LEU A 75 6.22 -19.84 -10.00
N ALA A 76 5.79 -19.88 -8.73
CA ALA A 76 6.49 -19.27 -7.63
C ALA A 76 7.80 -20.00 -7.28
N THR A 77 8.88 -19.22 -7.13
CA THR A 77 10.19 -19.73 -6.70
C THR A 77 10.40 -19.45 -5.22
N THR A 78 10.94 -20.42 -4.49
CA THR A 78 11.29 -20.26 -3.07
C THR A 78 12.35 -19.17 -2.92
N PRO A 79 12.14 -18.15 -2.07
CA PRO A 79 13.15 -17.11 -1.83
C PRO A 79 14.48 -17.71 -1.33
N THR A 80 15.60 -17.16 -1.76
CA THR A 80 16.94 -17.66 -1.38
C THR A 80 17.82 -16.56 -0.84
N ARG A 81 18.84 -16.90 -0.04
CA ARG A 81 19.85 -15.93 0.40
C ARG A 81 21.06 -16.00 -0.52
N GLY A 82 21.55 -14.84 -0.96
CA GLY A 82 22.76 -14.77 -1.78
C GLY A 82 24.05 -15.14 -1.03
N SER A 83 24.05 -15.07 0.30
CA SER A 83 25.16 -15.48 1.17
C SER A 83 24.66 -15.84 2.57
N PRO A 84 25.47 -16.47 3.44
CA PRO A 84 25.03 -16.86 4.78
C PRO A 84 24.54 -15.69 5.66
N ARG A 85 25.05 -14.47 5.40
CA ARG A 85 24.70 -13.24 6.13
C ARG A 85 24.08 -12.18 5.22
N ALA A 86 23.50 -12.59 4.08
CA ALA A 86 22.75 -11.67 3.24
C ALA A 86 21.57 -11.11 4.03
N ALA A 87 21.39 -9.78 3.98
CA ALA A 87 20.34 -9.09 4.71
C ALA A 87 18.94 -9.48 4.22
N GLY A 88 18.80 -9.77 2.92
CA GLY A 88 17.53 -10.10 2.30
C GLY A 88 17.51 -11.46 1.60
N TYR A 89 16.29 -11.96 1.41
CA TYR A 89 15.99 -13.10 0.54
C TYR A 89 15.69 -12.59 -0.87
N ASP A 90 16.42 -13.06 -1.87
CA ASP A 90 16.14 -12.78 -3.28
C ASP A 90 14.69 -13.22 -3.61
N LEU A 91 13.92 -12.30 -4.20
CA LEU A 91 12.57 -12.52 -4.72
C LEU A 91 12.64 -12.71 -6.23
N TYR A 92 11.81 -13.63 -6.71
CA TYR A 92 11.81 -14.10 -8.09
C TYR A 92 10.52 -13.70 -8.80
N SER A 93 10.62 -13.30 -10.07
CA SER A 93 9.43 -13.10 -10.89
C SER A 93 8.75 -14.43 -11.20
N ALA A 94 7.44 -14.52 -11.01
CA ALA A 94 6.64 -15.67 -11.44
C ALA A 94 6.29 -15.62 -12.94
N TYR A 95 6.36 -14.44 -13.57
CA TYR A 95 5.94 -14.19 -14.96
C TYR A 95 6.99 -13.41 -15.75
N GLU A 96 6.76 -13.29 -17.05
CA GLU A 96 7.53 -12.40 -17.92
C GLU A 96 6.90 -11.01 -17.96
N TYR A 97 7.75 -9.97 -17.93
CA TYR A 97 7.35 -8.57 -18.05
C TYR A 97 8.38 -7.82 -18.91
N THR A 98 7.89 -6.85 -19.68
CA THR A 98 8.74 -5.81 -20.28
C THR A 98 8.37 -4.49 -19.64
N ILE A 99 9.36 -3.81 -19.06
CA ILE A 99 9.18 -2.49 -18.44
C ILE A 99 9.82 -1.47 -19.37
N GLU A 100 8.98 -0.65 -19.99
CA GLU A 100 9.43 0.38 -20.93
C GLU A 100 10.29 1.44 -20.24
N PRO A 101 11.11 2.19 -21.00
CA PRO A 101 11.88 3.31 -20.48
C PRO A 101 11.01 4.31 -19.70
N MET A 102 11.46 4.73 -18.52
CA MET A 102 10.76 5.67 -17.64
C MET A 102 9.37 5.20 -17.18
N ASP A 103 9.12 3.89 -17.16
CA ASP A 103 7.87 3.29 -16.71
C ASP A 103 8.06 2.38 -15.48
N LYS A 104 6.96 1.79 -15.00
CA LYS A 104 6.92 0.88 -13.86
C LYS A 104 6.08 -0.36 -14.14
N ALA A 105 6.40 -1.46 -13.47
CA ALA A 105 5.58 -2.66 -13.46
C ALA A 105 5.42 -3.24 -12.06
N LEU A 106 4.24 -3.82 -11.79
CA LEU A 106 3.99 -4.65 -10.62
C LEU A 106 4.31 -6.11 -10.99
N VAL A 107 5.52 -6.54 -10.64
CA VAL A 107 6.00 -7.91 -10.88
C VAL A 107 5.51 -8.84 -9.77
N ARG A 108 4.71 -9.85 -10.11
CA ARG A 108 4.18 -10.80 -9.13
C ARG A 108 5.21 -11.89 -8.82
N THR A 109 5.30 -12.24 -7.54
CA THR A 109 6.14 -13.37 -7.07
C THR A 109 5.35 -14.67 -6.92
N ASP A 110 4.02 -14.57 -6.83
CA ASP A 110 3.12 -15.68 -6.46
C ASP A 110 3.47 -16.30 -5.10
N LEU A 111 3.99 -15.47 -4.19
CA LEU A 111 4.22 -15.82 -2.80
C LEU A 111 3.25 -15.06 -1.91
N GLN A 112 2.72 -15.74 -0.90
CA GLN A 112 2.22 -15.09 0.31
C GLN A 112 3.24 -15.30 1.43
N ILE A 113 3.41 -14.29 2.29
CA ILE A 113 4.36 -14.34 3.40
C ILE A 113 3.68 -14.02 4.73
N ALA A 114 4.27 -14.51 5.81
CA ALA A 114 4.01 -14.03 7.15
C ALA A 114 5.36 -13.76 7.80
N VAL A 115 5.69 -12.48 7.92
CA VAL A 115 6.90 -12.01 8.62
C VAL A 115 6.74 -12.24 10.13
N PRO A 116 7.84 -12.36 10.88
CA PRO A 116 7.78 -12.48 12.35
C PRO A 116 7.14 -11.25 12.99
N HIS A 117 6.52 -11.43 14.16
CA HIS A 117 5.94 -10.32 14.91
C HIS A 117 6.97 -9.24 15.26
N GLY A 118 6.60 -7.96 15.11
CA GLY A 118 7.52 -6.84 15.34
C GLY A 118 8.46 -6.59 14.16
N TYR A 119 8.16 -7.14 12.99
CA TYR A 119 8.89 -6.92 11.75
C TYR A 119 7.91 -6.60 10.62
N TYR A 120 8.38 -5.83 9.64
CA TYR A 120 7.75 -5.78 8.33
C TYR A 120 8.71 -6.32 7.27
N GLY A 121 8.16 -6.72 6.12
CA GLY A 121 8.95 -7.14 4.97
C GLY A 121 9.26 -5.95 4.06
N ARG A 122 10.51 -5.47 4.05
CA ARG A 122 10.93 -4.47 3.07
C ARG A 122 11.37 -5.14 1.77
N VAL A 123 10.67 -4.85 0.68
CA VAL A 123 11.15 -5.16 -0.68
C VAL A 123 12.17 -4.09 -1.09
N ALA A 124 13.40 -4.52 -1.29
CA ALA A 124 14.55 -3.66 -1.54
C ALA A 124 15.18 -3.93 -2.92
N PRO A 125 15.79 -2.93 -3.56
CA PRO A 125 16.46 -3.11 -4.83
C PRO A 125 17.69 -4.02 -4.71
N ARG A 126 18.02 -4.73 -5.78
CA ARG A 126 19.28 -5.47 -5.92
C ARG A 126 20.30 -4.55 -6.59
N SER A 127 21.46 -4.36 -5.96
CA SER A 127 22.49 -3.41 -6.44
C SER A 127 22.94 -3.67 -7.87
N GLY A 128 23.02 -4.94 -8.29
CA GLY A 128 23.37 -5.30 -9.66
C GLY A 128 22.38 -4.77 -10.71
N LEU A 129 21.08 -4.79 -10.42
CA LEU A 129 20.04 -4.27 -11.32
C LEU A 129 20.02 -2.74 -11.31
N ALA A 130 20.21 -2.13 -10.14
CA ALA A 130 20.31 -0.68 -10.01
C ALA A 130 21.48 -0.11 -10.83
N VAL A 131 22.68 -0.66 -10.68
CA VAL A 131 23.88 -0.13 -11.34
C VAL A 131 23.90 -0.44 -12.85
N LYS A 132 23.49 -1.64 -13.26
CA LYS A 132 23.65 -2.09 -14.66
C LYS A 132 22.45 -1.76 -15.54
N ASN A 133 21.25 -1.71 -14.97
CA ASN A 133 20.01 -1.59 -15.71
C ASN A 133 19.18 -0.37 -15.29
N PHE A 134 19.65 0.42 -14.33
CA PHE A 134 18.96 1.59 -13.78
C PHE A 134 17.56 1.25 -13.24
N ILE A 135 17.46 0.09 -12.58
CA ILE A 135 16.21 -0.40 -11.97
C ILE A 135 16.17 -0.07 -10.48
N ASP A 136 15.04 0.45 -10.03
CA ASP A 136 14.77 0.68 -8.61
C ASP A 136 13.47 -0.01 -8.16
N VAL A 137 13.27 -0.10 -6.86
CA VAL A 137 12.07 -0.68 -6.24
C VAL A 137 11.26 0.42 -5.56
N GLY A 138 9.99 0.55 -5.95
CA GLY A 138 9.00 1.40 -5.31
C GLY A 138 8.20 0.70 -4.22
N ALA A 139 7.44 1.49 -3.46
CA ALA A 139 6.59 1.02 -2.35
C ALA A 139 7.40 0.17 -1.35
N GLY A 140 7.24 -1.14 -1.41
CA GLY A 140 8.13 -2.09 -0.74
C GLY A 140 7.85 -2.32 0.74
N VAL A 141 6.80 -1.75 1.33
CA VAL A 141 6.36 -2.10 2.69
C VAL A 141 5.36 -3.25 2.59
N VAL A 142 5.74 -4.43 3.07
CA VAL A 142 4.85 -5.59 3.23
C VAL A 142 4.53 -5.75 4.71
N ASP A 143 3.31 -5.41 5.09
CA ASP A 143 2.85 -5.42 6.48
C ASP A 143 2.80 -6.83 7.09
N GLU A 144 2.91 -6.88 8.42
CA GLU A 144 2.91 -8.13 9.20
C GLU A 144 1.65 -8.97 9.00
N ASP A 145 0.50 -8.31 8.79
CA ASP A 145 -0.81 -8.92 8.62
C ASP A 145 -1.19 -9.18 7.14
N TYR A 146 -0.33 -8.80 6.19
CA TYR A 146 -0.58 -9.03 4.77
C TYR A 146 -0.49 -10.52 4.42
N ARG A 147 -1.52 -11.06 3.77
CA ARG A 147 -1.58 -12.47 3.30
C ARG A 147 -1.87 -12.60 1.81
N GLY A 148 -1.78 -11.50 1.05
CA GLY A 148 -1.94 -11.53 -0.40
C GLY A 148 -0.67 -11.92 -1.14
N ASN A 149 -0.70 -11.75 -2.46
CA ASN A 149 0.44 -11.99 -3.34
C ASN A 149 1.46 -10.85 -3.22
N VAL A 150 2.66 -11.16 -2.74
CA VAL A 150 3.77 -10.21 -2.65
C VAL A 150 4.16 -9.75 -4.06
N GLY A 151 3.85 -8.50 -4.36
CA GLY A 151 4.23 -7.84 -5.59
C GLY A 151 5.47 -6.96 -5.40
N VAL A 152 6.27 -6.86 -6.45
CA VAL A 152 7.44 -5.97 -6.50
C VAL A 152 7.17 -4.87 -7.51
N VAL A 153 7.12 -3.63 -7.05
CA VAL A 153 6.99 -2.46 -7.93
C VAL A 153 8.38 -2.10 -8.44
N LEU A 154 8.68 -2.44 -9.69
CA LEU A 154 9.94 -2.06 -10.33
C LEU A 154 9.75 -0.76 -11.11
N PHE A 155 10.70 0.16 -10.95
CA PHE A 155 10.86 1.36 -11.78
C PHE A 155 12.02 1.16 -12.75
N ASN A 156 11.81 1.43 -14.03
CA ASN A 156 12.88 1.49 -15.02
C ASN A 156 13.21 2.94 -15.34
N PHE A 157 14.32 3.44 -14.81
CA PHE A 157 14.80 4.80 -15.10
C PHE A 157 15.77 4.85 -16.29
N ALA A 158 16.06 3.71 -16.93
CA ALA A 158 16.89 3.67 -18.13
C ALA A 158 16.14 4.20 -19.36
N LYS A 159 16.91 4.48 -20.42
CA LYS A 159 16.38 4.83 -21.75
C LYS A 159 16.10 3.61 -22.64
N THR A 160 16.23 2.41 -22.10
CA THR A 160 16.06 1.13 -22.80
C THR A 160 15.06 0.25 -22.07
N PRO A 161 14.25 -0.57 -22.76
CA PRO A 161 13.35 -1.51 -22.12
C PRO A 161 14.10 -2.49 -21.22
N PHE A 162 13.51 -2.86 -20.09
CA PHE A 162 14.02 -3.90 -19.20
C PHE A 162 13.10 -5.12 -19.24
N VAL A 163 13.65 -6.25 -19.66
CA VAL A 163 12.91 -7.52 -19.75
C VAL A 163 13.17 -8.34 -18.50
N VAL A 164 12.10 -8.62 -17.76
CA VAL A 164 12.08 -9.55 -16.62
C VAL A 164 11.57 -10.88 -17.14
N ARG A 165 12.36 -11.94 -17.03
CA ARG A 165 11.90 -13.30 -17.34
C ARG A 165 11.36 -13.98 -16.09
N LYS A 166 10.50 -15.00 -16.28
CA LYS A 166 10.12 -15.91 -15.21
C LYS A 166 11.39 -16.50 -14.57
N GLY A 167 11.46 -16.46 -13.25
CA GLY A 167 12.59 -16.98 -12.47
C GLY A 167 13.77 -16.00 -12.33
N ASP A 168 13.69 -14.79 -12.89
CA ASP A 168 14.71 -13.77 -12.62
C ASP A 168 14.58 -13.24 -11.19
N ARG A 169 15.72 -13.06 -10.54
CA ARG A 169 15.82 -12.42 -9.21
C ARG A 169 15.75 -10.91 -9.37
N ILE A 170 14.64 -10.31 -8.97
CA ILE A 170 14.32 -8.92 -9.31
C ILE A 170 14.36 -7.95 -8.12
N ALA A 171 14.25 -8.45 -6.90
CA ALA A 171 14.34 -7.68 -5.66
C ALA A 171 14.81 -8.59 -4.53
N GLN A 172 14.94 -8.04 -3.32
CA GLN A 172 15.18 -8.83 -2.11
C GLN A 172 14.24 -8.39 -1.00
N LEU A 173 13.75 -9.35 -0.21
CA LEU A 173 12.92 -9.12 0.97
C LEU A 173 13.80 -9.09 2.22
N ILE A 174 13.81 -7.97 2.94
CA ILE A 174 14.52 -7.79 4.21
C ILE A 174 13.47 -7.74 5.32
N CYS A 175 13.62 -8.57 6.36
CA CYS A 175 12.78 -8.46 7.56
C CYS A 175 13.36 -7.35 8.44
N GLU A 176 12.69 -6.20 8.48
CA GLU A 176 13.14 -5.06 9.27
C GLU A 176 12.37 -4.97 10.58
N LYS A 177 13.11 -4.88 11.69
CA LYS A 177 12.54 -4.78 13.02
C LYS A 177 11.91 -3.40 13.22
N ILE A 178 10.70 -3.39 13.75
CA ILE A 178 9.93 -2.17 14.06
C ILE A 178 9.34 -2.26 15.46
N CYS A 179 8.80 -1.14 15.93
CA CYS A 179 7.89 -1.11 17.07
C CYS A 179 6.52 -0.60 16.60
N TYR A 180 5.48 -0.94 17.35
CA TYR A 180 4.11 -0.47 17.15
C TYR A 180 3.74 0.52 18.27
N PRO A 181 4.25 1.77 18.24
CA PRO A 181 3.98 2.74 19.30
C PRO A 181 2.55 3.29 19.21
N GLU A 182 1.95 3.55 20.37
CA GLU A 182 0.73 4.35 20.45
C GLU A 182 1.04 5.84 20.19
N LEU A 183 0.14 6.52 19.50
CA LEU A 183 0.30 7.95 19.19
C LEU A 183 -0.27 8.81 20.32
N VAL A 184 0.52 9.77 20.80
CA VAL A 184 0.11 10.77 21.79
C VAL A 184 0.35 12.18 21.21
N MET A 185 -0.70 13.01 21.19
CA MET A 185 -0.64 14.38 20.70
C MET A 185 -0.25 15.35 21.83
N LEU A 186 0.69 16.26 21.55
CA LEU A 186 1.19 17.27 22.47
C LEU A 186 1.15 18.66 21.81
N GLU A 187 1.12 19.72 22.62
CA GLU A 187 1.20 21.10 22.11
C GLU A 187 2.60 21.43 21.54
N THR A 188 3.66 20.92 22.16
CA THR A 188 5.04 21.06 21.68
C THR A 188 5.90 19.88 22.14
N LEU A 189 7.01 19.64 21.44
CA LEU A 189 8.06 18.69 21.82
C LEU A 189 9.18 19.36 22.62
N ASP A 190 10.05 18.55 23.24
CA ASP A 190 11.27 18.97 23.91
C ASP A 190 12.35 19.45 22.91
N GLU A 191 13.28 20.28 23.41
CA GLU A 191 14.40 20.77 22.60
C GLU A 191 15.52 19.73 22.51
N THR A 192 16.11 19.59 21.33
CA THR A 192 17.29 18.74 21.10
C THR A 192 18.43 19.54 20.50
N GLN A 193 19.67 19.03 20.60
CA GLN A 193 20.83 19.65 19.97
C GLN A 193 20.67 19.85 18.45
N ARG A 194 19.92 18.98 17.76
CA ARG A 194 19.65 19.11 16.32
C ARG A 194 18.58 20.17 16.01
N GLY A 195 17.62 20.36 16.91
CA GLY A 195 16.50 21.29 16.72
C GLY A 195 15.77 21.07 15.39
N ALA A 196 15.47 22.15 14.68
CA ALA A 196 14.80 22.13 13.37
C ALA A 196 15.74 21.85 12.16
N GLY A 197 17.00 21.46 12.39
CA GLY A 197 17.98 21.24 11.31
C GLY A 197 17.74 19.95 10.52
N GLY A 198 17.49 20.06 9.21
CA GLY A 198 17.33 18.94 8.26
C GLY A 198 17.86 19.26 6.86
N PHE A 199 17.68 18.35 5.90
CA PHE A 199 17.97 18.58 4.46
C PHE A 199 19.40 19.08 4.16
N GLY A 200 20.43 18.39 4.68
CA GLY A 200 21.82 18.80 4.47
C GLY A 200 22.34 19.82 5.48
N SER A 201 21.67 19.99 6.63
CA SER A 201 22.06 20.91 7.70
C SER A 201 23.45 20.66 8.30
N THR A 202 24.06 19.49 8.05
CA THR A 202 25.40 19.12 8.51
C THR A 202 26.51 19.34 7.47
N GLY A 203 26.18 19.87 6.28
CA GLY A 203 27.15 20.14 5.21
C GLY A 203 27.29 19.04 4.17
N ALA A 204 28.11 19.29 3.14
CA ALA A 204 28.23 18.48 1.91
C ALA A 204 29.66 17.96 1.64
N ASN A 205 30.52 17.86 2.66
CA ASN A 205 31.94 17.52 2.52
C ASN A 205 32.24 16.08 2.91
#